data_AF-A0A4R6TQC8-F1
#
_entry.id   AF-A0A4R6TQC8-F1
#
_cell.length_a   1.000
_cell.length_b   1.000
_cell.length_c   1.000
_cell.angle_alpha   90.00
_cell.angle_beta   90.00
_cell.angle_gamma   90.00
#
_symmetry.space_group_name_H-M   'P 1'
#
loop_
_entity.id
_entity.type
_entity.pdbx_description
1 polymer ?
#
loop_
_entity_poly.entity_id
_entity_poly.type
_entity_poly.pdbx_seq_one_letter_code
_entity_poly.pdbx_strand_id
1 'polypeptide(L)'
;MKKKTKNELKIIILTAIITSILTVLGSYFLMYSQLSYEQDYWKERIKTEKLIELVDKQTILMNEINEGILTNQTLVKHYKLLSAKYMSKLSLSYNRGKGLTEDFQQNFENKSLELHKQIMTLASKIQESELYFQGEVDSLLNPLSEALNKNYQTNLFTGSDIHNQDINSIEMYFDRDFETLKVLKEKRMELIKAMRDEIGENSKFIYEKKLK
;
A
#
# COMPACT_ATOMS: atom_id res chain seq x y z
N MET A 1 -28.92 72.61 47.99
CA MET A 1 -27.79 71.64 47.94
C MET A 1 -28.14 70.20 47.47
N LYS A 2 -29.41 69.76 47.36
CA LYS A 2 -29.77 68.36 47.01
C LYS A 2 -29.77 67.95 45.52
N LYS A 3 -29.62 68.88 44.57
CA LYS A 3 -29.69 68.57 43.12
C LYS A 3 -28.39 68.01 42.53
N LYS A 4 -27.23 68.34 43.12
CA LYS A 4 -25.89 67.96 42.59
C LYS A 4 -25.63 66.45 42.73
N THR A 5 -25.94 65.90 43.90
CA THR A 5 -25.78 64.47 44.23
C THR A 5 -26.67 63.53 43.43
N LYS A 6 -27.90 63.96 43.07
CA LYS A 6 -28.84 63.14 42.28
C LYS A 6 -28.40 62.98 40.82
N ASN A 7 -27.66 63.96 40.29
CA ASN A 7 -27.13 63.93 38.92
C ASN A 7 -25.86 63.08 38.83
N GLU A 8 -24.96 63.20 39.83
CA GLU A 8 -23.78 62.34 39.96
C GLU A 8 -24.16 60.86 40.11
N LEU A 9 -25.18 60.54 40.92
CA LEU A 9 -25.66 59.16 41.08
C LEU A 9 -26.19 58.57 39.76
N LYS A 10 -26.92 59.36 38.96
CA LYS A 10 -27.40 58.93 37.63
C LYS A 10 -26.26 58.67 36.65
N ILE A 11 -25.23 59.52 36.68
CA ILE A 11 -24.04 59.35 35.85
C ILE A 11 -23.31 58.06 36.26
N ILE A 12 -23.11 57.81 37.56
CA ILE A 12 -22.48 56.58 38.05
C ILE A 12 -23.24 55.33 37.60
N ILE A 13 -24.57 55.33 37.74
CA ILE A 13 -25.42 54.20 37.30
C ILE A 13 -25.34 54.00 35.79
N LEU A 14 -25.40 55.08 35.00
CA LEU A 14 -25.30 55.00 33.54
C LEU A 14 -23.93 54.47 33.11
N THR A 15 -22.85 54.96 33.71
CA THR A 15 -21.50 54.46 33.45
C THR A 15 -21.39 52.99 33.82
N ALA A 16 -21.91 52.55 34.97
CA ALA A 16 -21.90 51.14 35.36
C ALA A 16 -22.65 50.24 34.36
N ILE A 17 -23.78 50.70 33.82
CA ILE A 17 -24.54 49.98 32.79
C ILE A 17 -23.74 49.93 31.47
N ILE A 18 -23.15 51.04 31.04
CA ILE A 18 -22.34 51.07 29.82
C ILE A 18 -21.10 50.18 29.96
N THR A 19 -20.41 50.24 31.09
CA THR A 19 -19.25 49.39 31.38
C THR A 19 -19.64 47.92 31.42
N SER A 20 -20.80 47.55 31.99
CA SER A 20 -21.23 46.16 32.01
C SER A 20 -21.56 45.65 30.61
N ILE A 21 -22.23 46.44 29.78
CA ILE A 21 -22.52 46.11 28.37
C ILE A 21 -21.21 45.94 27.59
N LEU A 22 -20.27 46.88 27.70
CA LEU A 22 -18.96 46.81 27.05
C LEU A 22 -18.15 45.59 27.53
N THR A 23 -18.20 45.28 28.82
CA THR A 23 -17.51 44.11 29.39
C THR A 23 -18.10 42.81 28.87
N VAL A 24 -19.42 42.71 28.76
CA VAL A 24 -20.10 41.52 28.21
C VAL A 24 -19.78 41.36 26.72
N LEU A 25 -19.88 42.43 25.93
CA LEU A 25 -19.57 42.40 24.49
C LEU A 25 -18.09 42.09 24.24
N GLY A 26 -17.19 42.71 25.00
CA GLY A 26 -15.75 42.46 24.93
C GLY A 26 -15.40 41.03 25.30
N SER A 27 -15.95 40.52 26.40
CA SER A 27 -15.78 39.11 26.82
C SER A 27 -16.33 38.14 25.79
N TYR A 28 -17.51 38.43 25.22
CA TYR A 28 -18.12 37.61 24.17
C TYR A 28 -17.24 37.55 22.92
N PHE A 29 -16.75 38.70 22.44
CA PHE A 29 -15.92 38.76 21.24
C PHE A 29 -14.57 38.06 21.45
N LEU A 30 -13.94 38.25 22.61
CA LEU A 30 -12.71 37.55 22.98
C LEU A 30 -12.93 36.03 23.03
N MET A 31 -14.00 35.59 23.68
CA MET A 31 -14.32 34.17 23.79
C MET A 31 -14.66 33.56 22.43
N TYR A 32 -15.40 34.28 21.57
CA TYR A 32 -15.69 33.83 20.21
C TYR A 32 -14.42 33.71 19.36
N SER A 33 -13.53 34.70 19.44
CA SER A 33 -12.24 34.68 18.73
C SER A 33 -11.36 33.52 19.19
N GLN A 34 -11.25 33.30 20.51
CA GLN A 34 -10.54 32.16 21.08
C GLN A 34 -11.14 30.83 20.62
N LEU A 35 -12.46 30.67 20.68
CA LEU A 35 -13.12 29.43 20.28
C LEU A 35 -12.93 29.15 18.79
N SER A 36 -13.01 30.17 17.92
CA SER A 36 -12.76 30.03 16.49
C SER A 36 -11.32 29.59 16.23
N TYR A 37 -10.36 30.23 16.90
CA TYR A 37 -8.94 29.86 16.78
C TYR A 37 -8.67 28.43 17.26
N GLU A 38 -9.24 28.03 18.39
CA GLU A 38 -9.13 26.66 18.89
C GLU A 38 -9.77 25.65 17.93
N GLN A 39 -10.95 25.94 17.39
CA GLN A 39 -11.59 25.06 16.40
C GLN A 39 -10.73 24.87 15.15
N ASP A 40 -10.16 25.95 14.63
CA ASP A 40 -9.31 25.88 13.44
C ASP A 40 -8.00 25.14 13.74
N TYR A 41 -7.40 25.36 14.92
CA TYR A 41 -6.27 24.58 15.40
C TYR A 41 -6.59 23.08 15.47
N TRP A 42 -7.72 22.70 16.07
CA TRP A 42 -8.11 21.29 16.19
C TRP A 42 -8.39 20.65 14.84
N LYS A 43 -9.06 21.35 13.92
CA LYS A 43 -9.30 20.85 12.54
C LYS A 43 -7.98 20.60 11.82
N GLU A 44 -7.05 21.53 11.91
CA GLU A 44 -5.75 21.41 11.24
C GLU A 44 -4.87 20.33 11.85
N ARG A 45 -4.90 20.20 13.18
CA ARG A 45 -4.23 19.11 13.88
C ARG A 45 -4.76 17.75 13.45
N ILE A 46 -6.08 17.54 13.47
CA ILE A 46 -6.71 16.28 13.05
C ILE A 46 -6.38 15.97 11.59
N LYS A 47 -6.40 16.97 10.71
CA LYS A 47 -6.02 16.81 9.30
C LYS A 47 -4.58 16.34 9.17
N THR A 48 -3.67 16.93 9.94
CA THR A 48 -2.24 16.58 9.92
C THR A 48 -2.01 15.17 10.49
N GLU A 49 -2.67 14.81 11.59
CA GLU A 49 -2.58 13.47 12.18
C GLU A 49 -3.06 12.39 11.20
N LYS A 50 -4.20 12.59 10.54
CA LYS A 50 -4.68 11.67 9.49
C LYS A 50 -3.72 11.55 8.31
N LEU A 51 -3.08 12.65 7.92
CA LEU A 51 -2.11 12.62 6.82
C LEU A 51 -0.83 11.88 7.21
N ILE A 52 -0.37 12.01 8.46
CA ILE A 52 0.75 11.21 8.99
C ILE A 52 0.38 9.73 8.98
N GLU A 53 -0.80 9.36 9.48
CA GLU A 53 -1.28 7.97 9.45
C GLU A 53 -1.34 7.42 8.02
N LEU A 54 -1.81 8.23 7.06
CA LEU A 54 -1.83 7.86 5.64
C LEU A 54 -0.41 7.59 5.12
N VAL A 55 0.53 8.52 5.34
CA VAL A 55 1.92 8.40 4.88
C VAL A 55 2.61 7.17 5.50
N ASP A 56 2.38 6.89 6.77
CA ASP A 56 2.91 5.71 7.45
C ASP A 56 2.38 4.43 6.79
N LYS A 57 1.07 4.37 6.51
CA LYS A 57 0.45 3.23 5.82
C LYS A 57 0.96 3.06 4.38
N GLN A 58 1.07 4.15 3.63
CA GLN A 58 1.65 4.16 2.29
C GLN A 58 3.09 3.60 2.31
N THR A 59 3.90 4.03 3.28
CA THR A 59 5.30 3.57 3.43
C THR A 59 5.37 2.06 3.73
N ILE A 60 4.52 1.57 4.64
CA ILE A 60 4.46 0.14 4.97
C ILE A 60 4.09 -0.67 3.72
N LEU A 61 3.02 -0.29 3.02
CA LEU A 61 2.53 -1.00 1.84
C LEU A 61 3.57 -1.01 0.70
N MET A 62 4.23 0.11 0.45
CA MET A 62 5.30 0.20 -0.54
C MET A 62 6.42 -0.83 -0.25
N ASN A 63 6.84 -0.93 1.01
CA ASN A 63 7.87 -1.89 1.42
C ASN A 63 7.39 -3.33 1.28
N GLU A 64 6.19 -3.65 1.79
CA GLU A 64 5.60 -4.99 1.70
C GLU A 64 5.43 -5.46 0.24
N ILE A 65 4.99 -4.57 -0.65
CA ILE A 65 4.84 -4.88 -2.08
C ILE A 65 6.21 -5.10 -2.73
N ASN A 66 7.19 -4.24 -2.46
CA ASN A 66 8.54 -4.38 -3.01
C ASN A 66 9.18 -5.71 -2.58
N GLU A 67 9.13 -6.00 -1.28
CA GLU A 67 9.65 -7.25 -0.71
C GLU A 67 8.90 -8.47 -1.22
N GLY A 68 7.57 -8.39 -1.32
CA GLY A 68 6.73 -9.45 -1.88
C GLY A 68 7.06 -9.76 -3.34
N ILE A 69 7.26 -8.75 -4.18
CA ILE A 69 7.68 -8.93 -5.58
C ILE A 69 9.07 -9.61 -5.64
N LEU A 70 10.04 -9.14 -4.86
CA LEU A 70 11.40 -9.70 -4.81
C LEU A 70 11.43 -11.16 -4.34
N THR A 71 10.64 -11.46 -3.31
CA THR A 71 10.50 -12.81 -2.75
C THR A 71 9.88 -13.74 -3.78
N ASN A 72 8.77 -13.32 -4.41
CA ASN A 72 8.12 -14.09 -5.46
C ASN A 72 9.01 -14.31 -6.69
N GLN A 73 9.82 -13.31 -7.08
CA GLN A 73 10.81 -13.48 -8.16
C GLN A 73 11.81 -14.60 -7.85
N THR A 74 12.27 -14.68 -6.59
CA THR A 74 13.21 -15.71 -6.16
C THR A 74 12.54 -17.09 -6.10
N LEU A 75 11.35 -17.16 -5.51
CA LEU A 75 10.57 -18.41 -5.42
C LEU A 75 10.23 -18.97 -6.79
N VAL A 76 9.87 -18.12 -7.76
CA VAL A 76 9.57 -18.56 -9.13
C VAL A 76 10.79 -19.09 -9.84
N LYS A 77 11.96 -18.49 -9.66
CA LYS A 77 13.21 -19.06 -10.19
C LYS A 77 13.47 -20.44 -9.62
N HIS A 78 13.33 -20.61 -8.30
CA HIS A 78 13.49 -21.91 -7.65
C HIS A 78 12.46 -22.93 -8.14
N TYR A 79 11.20 -22.52 -8.29
CA TYR A 79 10.13 -23.39 -8.78
C TYR A 79 10.34 -23.79 -10.24
N LYS A 80 10.77 -22.87 -11.12
CA LYS A 80 11.13 -23.19 -12.52
C LYS A 80 12.25 -24.25 -12.58
N LEU A 81 13.30 -24.09 -11.78
CA LEU A 81 14.38 -25.09 -11.68
C LEU A 81 13.88 -26.43 -11.14
N LEU A 82 13.04 -26.40 -10.10
CA LEU A 82 12.46 -27.60 -9.51
C LEU A 82 11.53 -28.32 -10.50
N SER A 83 10.72 -27.58 -11.25
CA SER A 83 9.83 -28.08 -12.31
C SER A 83 10.62 -28.74 -13.43
N ALA A 84 11.69 -28.11 -13.93
CA ALA A 84 12.57 -28.70 -14.92
C ALA A 84 13.21 -30.02 -14.42
N LYS A 85 13.68 -30.02 -13.16
CA LYS A 85 14.21 -31.24 -12.51
C LYS A 85 13.13 -32.32 -12.36
N TYR A 86 11.91 -31.92 -12.02
CA TYR A 86 10.78 -32.83 -11.86
C TYR A 86 10.44 -33.53 -13.17
N MET A 87 10.29 -32.76 -14.25
CA MET A 87 10.00 -33.27 -15.59
C MET A 87 11.11 -34.17 -16.14
N SER A 88 12.37 -33.77 -15.97
CA SER A 88 13.52 -34.60 -16.37
C SER A 88 13.49 -35.97 -15.67
N LYS A 89 13.25 -36.00 -14.36
CA LYS A 89 13.13 -37.26 -13.61
C LYS A 89 11.92 -38.08 -14.03
N LEU A 90 10.79 -37.43 -14.29
CA LEU A 90 9.57 -38.10 -14.73
C LEU A 90 9.78 -38.80 -16.08
N SER A 91 10.36 -38.09 -17.06
CA SER A 91 10.71 -38.63 -18.38
C SER A 91 11.67 -39.82 -18.26
N LEU A 92 12.73 -39.71 -17.45
CA LEU A 92 13.66 -40.79 -17.21
C LEU A 92 13.02 -42.00 -16.51
N SER A 93 12.06 -41.78 -15.61
CA SER A 93 11.37 -42.87 -14.91
C SER A 93 10.43 -43.63 -15.85
N TYR A 94 9.62 -42.90 -16.64
CA TYR A 94 8.73 -43.50 -17.63
C TYR A 94 9.49 -44.29 -18.69
N ASN A 95 10.60 -43.76 -19.21
CA ASN A 95 11.49 -44.48 -20.13
C ASN A 95 12.08 -45.77 -19.54
N ARG A 96 12.08 -45.91 -18.21
CA ARG A 96 12.53 -47.11 -17.48
C ARG A 96 11.36 -47.98 -16.99
N GLY A 97 10.12 -47.68 -17.38
CA GLY A 97 8.92 -48.39 -16.94
C GLY A 97 8.59 -48.20 -15.46
N LYS A 98 9.05 -47.12 -14.83
CA LYS A 98 8.82 -46.80 -13.40
C LYS A 98 8.12 -45.46 -13.25
N GLY A 99 7.34 -45.29 -12.17
CA GLY A 99 6.77 -44.00 -11.77
C GLY A 99 7.78 -43.14 -10.98
N LEU A 100 7.39 -41.93 -10.61
CA LEU A 100 8.15 -41.15 -9.60
C LEU A 100 7.93 -41.73 -8.20
N THR A 101 8.87 -41.46 -7.30
CA THR A 101 8.70 -41.72 -5.87
C THR A 101 7.72 -40.72 -5.25
N GLU A 102 6.84 -41.19 -4.38
CA GLU A 102 5.82 -40.38 -3.69
C GLU A 102 6.42 -39.15 -2.98
N ASP A 103 7.53 -39.32 -2.24
CA ASP A 103 8.27 -38.22 -1.58
C ASP A 103 8.65 -37.07 -2.53
N PHE A 104 9.05 -37.41 -3.75
CA PHE A 104 9.52 -36.43 -4.72
C PHE A 104 8.34 -35.69 -5.36
N GLN A 105 7.23 -36.38 -5.56
CA GLN A 105 5.98 -35.77 -6.00
C GLN A 105 5.39 -34.85 -4.94
N GLN A 106 5.35 -35.29 -3.69
CA GLN A 106 4.85 -34.50 -2.57
C GLN A 106 5.70 -33.25 -2.31
N ASN A 107 7.02 -33.33 -2.46
CA ASN A 107 7.91 -32.17 -2.37
C ASN A 107 7.59 -31.12 -3.46
N PHE A 108 7.40 -31.57 -4.70
CA PHE A 108 7.04 -30.69 -5.82
C PHE A 108 5.69 -29.99 -5.56
N GLU A 109 4.68 -30.74 -5.15
CA GLU A 109 3.33 -30.23 -4.83
C GLU A 109 3.37 -29.21 -3.69
N ASN A 110 4.09 -29.51 -2.60
CA ASN A 110 4.26 -28.58 -1.48
C ASN A 110 4.91 -27.26 -1.90
N LYS A 111 5.93 -27.32 -2.76
CA LYS A 111 6.59 -26.12 -3.28
C LYS A 111 5.71 -25.33 -4.25
N SER A 112 4.86 -26.01 -5.02
CA SER A 112 3.84 -25.37 -5.85
C SER A 112 2.82 -24.61 -5.00
N LEU A 113 2.32 -25.24 -3.93
CA LEU A 113 1.37 -24.63 -3.00
C LEU A 113 1.97 -23.43 -2.25
N GLU A 114 3.23 -23.54 -1.81
CA GLU A 114 3.96 -22.43 -1.17
C GLU A 114 4.07 -21.23 -2.11
N LEU A 115 4.43 -21.46 -3.37
CA LEU A 115 4.49 -20.41 -4.37
C LEU A 115 3.12 -19.77 -4.60
N HIS A 116 2.07 -20.58 -4.75
CA HIS A 116 0.71 -20.06 -4.96
C HIS A 116 0.24 -19.17 -3.80
N LYS A 117 0.50 -19.57 -2.56
CA LYS A 117 0.19 -18.76 -1.36
C LYS A 117 0.90 -17.40 -1.42
N GLN A 118 2.19 -17.38 -1.75
CA GLN A 118 2.98 -16.15 -1.79
C GLN A 118 2.55 -15.19 -2.92
N ILE A 119 2.14 -15.73 -4.07
CA ILE A 119 1.55 -14.94 -5.15
C ILE A 119 0.24 -14.29 -4.69
N MET A 120 -0.63 -15.06 -4.02
CA MET A 120 -1.91 -14.54 -3.53
C MET A 120 -1.72 -13.48 -2.43
N THR A 121 -0.78 -13.69 -1.51
CA THR A 121 -0.43 -12.67 -0.50
C THR A 121 0.00 -11.36 -1.16
N LEU A 122 0.87 -11.42 -2.17
CA LEU A 122 1.28 -10.23 -2.91
C LEU A 122 0.11 -9.57 -3.65
N ALA A 123 -0.77 -10.35 -4.29
CA ALA A 123 -1.94 -9.82 -4.98
C ALA A 123 -2.88 -9.08 -4.00
N SER A 124 -3.11 -9.62 -2.81
CA SER A 124 -3.89 -8.94 -1.77
C SER A 124 -3.26 -7.62 -1.32
N LYS A 125 -1.92 -7.56 -1.22
CA LYS A 125 -1.20 -6.32 -0.86
C LYS A 125 -1.27 -5.27 -1.95
N ILE A 126 -1.22 -5.69 -3.21
CA ILE A 126 -1.43 -4.80 -4.35
C ILE A 126 -2.85 -4.22 -4.33
N GLN A 127 -3.88 -5.06 -4.10
CA GLN A 127 -5.26 -4.58 -3.96
C GLN A 127 -5.44 -3.66 -2.75
N GLU A 128 -4.78 -3.96 -1.63
CA GLU A 128 -4.79 -3.07 -0.45
C GLU A 128 -4.22 -1.70 -0.79
N SER A 129 -3.19 -1.63 -1.66
CA SER A 129 -2.57 -0.36 -2.06
C SER A 129 -3.49 0.58 -2.86
N GLU A 130 -4.48 0.04 -3.58
CA GLU A 130 -5.49 0.83 -4.30
C GLU A 130 -6.31 1.73 -3.37
N LEU A 131 -6.41 1.37 -2.09
CA LEU A 131 -7.15 2.15 -1.08
C LEU A 131 -6.36 3.36 -0.56
N TYR A 132 -5.03 3.32 -0.67
CA TYR A 132 -4.13 4.28 -0.04
C TYR A 132 -3.34 5.12 -1.03
N PHE A 133 -3.20 4.66 -2.28
CA PHE A 133 -2.49 5.37 -3.33
C PHE A 133 -3.46 5.78 -4.46
N GLN A 134 -3.13 6.83 -5.19
CA GLN A 134 -3.98 7.37 -6.26
C GLN A 134 -3.17 7.73 -7.51
N GLY A 135 -3.86 8.07 -8.61
CA GLY A 135 -3.23 8.66 -9.79
C GLY A 135 -2.25 7.72 -10.50
N GLU A 136 -0.96 8.07 -10.52
CA GLU A 136 0.06 7.33 -11.26
C GLU A 136 0.28 5.92 -10.70
N VAL A 137 0.22 5.75 -9.38
CA VAL A 137 0.37 4.43 -8.74
C VAL A 137 -0.73 3.48 -9.22
N ASP A 138 -1.98 3.91 -9.17
CA ASP A 138 -3.16 3.13 -9.59
C ASP A 138 -3.04 2.70 -11.07
N SER A 139 -2.57 3.61 -11.94
CA SER A 139 -2.36 3.33 -13.36
C SER A 139 -1.29 2.24 -13.63
N LEU A 140 -0.35 2.05 -12.69
CA LEU A 140 0.74 1.08 -12.80
C LEU A 140 0.39 -0.28 -12.21
N LEU A 141 -0.69 -0.40 -11.43
CA LEU A 141 -1.10 -1.66 -10.81
C LEU A 141 -1.57 -2.69 -11.83
N ASN A 142 -2.35 -2.28 -12.84
CA ASN A 142 -2.81 -3.17 -13.91
C ASN A 142 -1.64 -3.75 -14.75
N PRO A 143 -0.71 -2.94 -15.29
CA PRO A 143 0.49 -3.44 -15.97
C PRO A 143 1.34 -4.37 -15.09
N LEU A 144 1.45 -4.06 -13.79
CA LEU A 144 2.16 -4.93 -12.85
C LEU A 144 1.43 -6.27 -12.69
N SER A 145 0.11 -6.25 -12.50
CA SER A 145 -0.73 -7.45 -12.38
C SER A 145 -0.60 -8.37 -13.60
N GLU A 146 -0.61 -7.80 -14.81
CA GLU A 146 -0.36 -8.56 -16.04
C GLU A 146 1.04 -9.18 -16.07
N ALA A 147 2.07 -8.42 -15.67
CA ALA A 147 3.45 -8.92 -15.61
C ALA A 147 3.59 -10.04 -14.56
N LEU A 148 2.93 -9.92 -13.41
CA LEU A 148 2.87 -10.94 -12.37
C LEU A 148 2.18 -12.21 -12.89
N ASN A 149 1.01 -12.09 -13.52
CA ASN A 149 0.26 -13.23 -14.05
C ASN A 149 1.05 -14.00 -15.12
N LYS A 150 1.71 -13.28 -16.04
CA LYS A 150 2.59 -13.89 -17.06
C LYS A 150 3.79 -14.62 -16.45
N ASN A 151 4.35 -14.10 -15.36
CA ASN A 151 5.49 -14.73 -14.70
C ASN A 151 5.06 -15.91 -13.81
N TYR A 152 3.89 -15.84 -13.19
CA TYR A 152 3.55 -16.63 -12.02
C TYR A 152 2.37 -17.59 -12.21
N GLN A 153 1.29 -17.17 -12.88
CA GLN A 153 0.09 -18.01 -13.04
C GLN A 153 0.16 -18.92 -14.26
N THR A 154 0.64 -18.41 -15.39
CA THR A 154 0.73 -19.20 -16.63
C THR A 154 1.76 -20.33 -16.50
N ASN A 155 2.63 -20.28 -15.49
CA ASN A 155 3.78 -21.17 -15.34
C ASN A 155 3.72 -22.22 -14.22
N LEU A 156 2.60 -22.35 -13.53
CA LEU A 156 2.40 -23.40 -12.52
C LEU A 156 2.01 -24.71 -13.19
N PHE A 157 2.86 -25.73 -13.08
CA PHE A 157 2.50 -27.09 -13.44
C PHE A 157 1.74 -27.71 -12.27
N THR A 158 0.46 -27.97 -12.45
CA THR A 158 -0.24 -28.93 -11.60
C THR A 158 0.05 -30.32 -12.17
N GLY A 159 0.34 -31.30 -11.32
CA GLY A 159 0.71 -32.66 -11.76
C GLY A 159 -0.28 -33.33 -12.72
N SER A 160 -1.50 -32.81 -12.83
CA SER A 160 -2.55 -33.22 -13.76
C SER A 160 -2.26 -32.93 -15.23
N ASP A 161 -1.50 -31.88 -15.56
CA ASP A 161 -1.25 -31.48 -16.96
C ASP A 161 -0.28 -32.43 -17.66
N ILE A 162 0.42 -33.25 -16.89
CA ILE A 162 1.53 -34.09 -17.34
C ILE A 162 1.05 -35.42 -17.93
N HIS A 163 -0.19 -35.80 -17.66
CA HIS A 163 -0.80 -36.99 -18.26
C HIS A 163 -1.29 -36.78 -19.70
N ASN A 164 -1.45 -35.52 -20.15
CA ASN A 164 -2.09 -35.20 -21.43
C ASN A 164 -1.17 -34.59 -22.50
N GLN A 165 0.07 -34.27 -22.17
CA GLN A 165 1.02 -33.76 -23.15
C GLN A 165 2.08 -34.81 -23.45
N ASP A 166 2.15 -35.20 -24.72
CA ASP A 166 3.31 -35.88 -25.29
C ASP A 166 4.58 -35.18 -24.78
N ILE A 167 5.35 -35.89 -23.95
CA ILE A 167 6.57 -35.41 -23.29
C ILE A 167 7.70 -35.33 -24.33
N ASN A 168 7.49 -34.58 -25.42
CA ASN A 168 8.32 -34.66 -26.61
C ASN A 168 9.44 -33.62 -26.67
N SER A 169 9.49 -32.63 -25.77
CA SER A 169 10.76 -31.93 -25.55
C SER A 169 10.86 -31.28 -24.17
N ILE A 170 11.94 -31.64 -23.47
CA ILE A 170 12.41 -30.93 -22.27
C ILE A 170 12.82 -29.48 -22.65
N GLU A 171 13.15 -29.22 -23.92
CA GLU A 171 13.57 -27.91 -24.43
C GLU A 171 12.46 -26.85 -24.35
N MET A 172 11.20 -27.21 -24.62
CA MET A 172 10.04 -26.30 -24.43
C MET A 172 9.91 -25.75 -23.00
N TYR A 173 10.51 -26.41 -22.00
CA TYR A 173 10.54 -25.94 -20.61
C TYR A 173 11.64 -24.91 -20.36
N PHE A 174 12.77 -25.03 -21.05
CA PHE A 174 13.86 -24.06 -20.99
C PHE A 174 13.56 -22.83 -21.86
N ASP A 175 12.72 -22.99 -22.88
CA ASP A 175 12.20 -21.89 -23.71
C ASP A 175 11.18 -21.00 -22.97
N ARG A 176 10.75 -21.36 -21.75
CA ARG A 176 9.94 -20.47 -20.89
C ARG A 176 10.74 -19.28 -20.41
N ASP A 177 10.62 -18.26 -21.22
CA ASP A 177 11.39 -17.04 -21.25
C ASP A 177 11.78 -16.47 -19.87
N PHE A 178 13.07 -16.23 -19.68
CA PHE A 178 13.58 -15.41 -18.59
C PHE A 178 13.37 -13.91 -18.85
N GLU A 179 13.03 -13.48 -20.08
CA GLU A 179 12.74 -12.08 -20.42
C GLU A 179 11.52 -11.52 -19.69
N THR A 180 10.54 -12.36 -19.33
CA THR A 180 9.38 -11.93 -18.52
C THR A 180 9.78 -11.34 -17.17
N LEU A 181 10.94 -11.70 -16.62
CA LEU A 181 11.48 -11.11 -15.39
C LEU A 181 12.01 -9.69 -15.60
N LYS A 182 12.45 -9.34 -16.81
CA LYS A 182 12.93 -7.99 -17.14
C LYS A 182 11.77 -7.00 -17.11
N VAL A 183 10.66 -7.34 -17.79
CA VAL A 183 9.43 -6.53 -17.79
C VAL A 183 8.91 -6.37 -16.36
N LEU A 184 8.87 -7.44 -15.57
CA LEU A 184 8.46 -7.37 -14.17
C LEU A 184 9.38 -6.47 -13.32
N LYS A 185 10.69 -6.50 -13.56
CA LYS A 185 11.66 -5.63 -12.87
C LYS A 185 11.44 -4.17 -13.23
N GLU A 186 11.21 -3.86 -14.50
CA GLU A 186 10.92 -2.51 -14.98
C GLU A 186 9.61 -1.99 -14.38
N LYS A 187 8.53 -2.78 -14.44
CA LYS A 187 7.24 -2.42 -13.84
C LYS A 187 7.30 -2.27 -12.32
N ARG A 188 8.09 -3.09 -11.63
CA ARG A 188 8.37 -2.90 -10.20
C ARG A 188 9.04 -1.56 -9.95
N MET A 189 10.08 -1.21 -10.71
CA MET A 189 10.79 0.05 -10.52
C MET A 189 9.90 1.26 -10.78
N GLU A 190 9.08 1.23 -11.83
CA GLU A 190 8.09 2.26 -12.13
C GLU A 190 7.12 2.44 -10.95
N LEU A 191 6.52 1.35 -10.46
CA LEU A 191 5.56 1.40 -9.35
C LEU A 191 6.19 1.96 -8.06
N ILE A 192 7.35 1.44 -7.65
CA ILE A 192 8.01 1.86 -6.41
C ILE A 192 8.43 3.33 -6.49
N LYS A 193 8.82 3.81 -7.68
CA LYS A 193 9.13 5.22 -7.88
C LYS A 193 7.87 6.07 -7.72
N ALA A 194 6.77 5.71 -8.37
CA ALA A 194 5.50 6.45 -8.24
C ALA A 194 5.00 6.49 -6.79
N MET A 195 5.04 5.35 -6.08
CA MET A 195 4.67 5.29 -4.66
C MET A 195 5.54 6.21 -3.79
N ARG A 196 6.86 6.22 -4.04
CA ARG A 196 7.79 7.08 -3.31
C ARG A 196 7.54 8.56 -3.59
N ASP A 197 7.25 8.91 -4.83
CA ASP A 197 7.00 10.29 -5.24
C ASP A 197 5.70 10.80 -4.56
N GLU A 198 4.62 10.01 -4.55
CA GLU A 198 3.37 10.35 -3.84
C GLU A 198 3.56 10.49 -2.32
N ILE A 199 4.30 9.56 -1.69
CA ILE A 199 4.68 9.66 -0.27
C ILE A 199 5.45 10.96 -0.01
N GLY A 200 6.37 11.31 -0.90
CA GLY A 200 7.19 12.53 -0.82
C GLY A 200 6.34 13.80 -0.88
N GLU A 201 5.36 13.86 -1.79
CA GLU A 201 4.42 14.97 -1.90
C GLU A 201 3.56 15.14 -0.65
N ASN A 202 2.97 14.04 -0.16
CA ASN A 202 2.19 14.04 1.08
C ASN A 202 3.03 14.45 2.29
N SER A 203 4.27 13.97 2.36
CA SER A 203 5.21 14.31 3.43
C SER A 203 5.61 15.79 3.41
N LYS A 204 5.83 16.36 2.22
CA LYS A 204 6.20 17.78 2.07
C LYS A 204 5.10 18.70 2.61
N PHE A 205 3.83 18.37 2.38
CA PHE A 205 2.70 19.10 2.95
C PHE A 205 2.71 19.11 4.48
N ILE A 206 3.08 17.99 5.12
CA ILE A 206 3.21 17.89 6.58
C ILE A 206 4.31 18.83 7.09
N TYR A 207 5.48 18.85 6.44
CA TYR A 207 6.62 19.67 6.87
C TYR A 207 6.40 21.17 6.63
N GLU A 208 5.84 21.55 5.49
CA GLU A 208 5.55 22.97 5.18
C GLU A 208 4.48 23.57 6.08
N LYS A 209 3.53 22.76 6.59
CA LYS A 209 2.55 23.20 7.59
C LYS A 209 3.08 23.26 9.02
N LYS A 210 4.04 22.42 9.41
CA LYS A 210 4.66 22.47 10.75
C LYS A 210 5.59 23.67 10.96
N LEU A 211 6.06 24.30 9.87
CA LEU A 211 7.01 25.43 9.89
C LEU A 211 6.34 26.81 9.78
N LYS A 212 5.01 26.88 9.58
CA LYS A 212 4.21 28.11 9.61
C LYS A 212 3.43 28.20 10.92
#